data_AF-A0A8J2JJY0-F1
#
_entry.id   AF-A0A8J2JJY0-F1
#
_cell.length_a   1.000
_cell.length_b   1.000
_cell.length_c   1.000
_cell.angle_alpha   90.00
_cell.angle_beta   90.00
_cell.angle_gamma   90.00
#
_symmetry.space_group_name_H-M   'P 1'
#
loop_
_entity.id
_entity.type
_entity.pdbx_description
1 polymer ?
#
loop_
_entity_poly.entity_id
_entity_poly.type
_entity_poly.pdbx_seq_one_letter_code
_entity_poly.pdbx_strand_id
1 'polypeptide(L)'
;MMGYLKLAFRQMISKQTWIPVESMDQVKNKLIEKLIHMKTTIGFSEFISDATFVDALYYGLELSERSFTLNILKIKKFQLAYTLMSMSEIDSVVELLHFDIVGVGGYYIPSMNKIMIPYGSLLSPIFHKDYPMYLNFANLGFILAHEIVHGFDNSGILYDKHGNVGSSWPKNFQMAFTNQAICFVEQYEKFRIPLIDTFVDGYLTLGENICDNAAVPLTLLAYEMWAKDHTDEVQEPLLPGSNFTIPQIFYIAIGQIWCQISNKAISQIQAQDVHSPEPLRVKGVIQNDPNFGHIFDCPIGTPMNPTRKCSLWS
;
A
#
# COMPACT_ATOMS: atom_id res chain seq x y z
N MET A 1 -8.19 -4.66 -12.84
CA MET A 1 -7.97 -4.08 -11.50
C MET A 1 -7.02 -2.88 -11.51
N MET A 2 -5.70 -3.05 -11.72
CA MET A 2 -4.72 -1.93 -11.68
C MET A 2 -5.09 -0.71 -12.54
N GLY A 3 -5.59 -0.92 -13.76
CA GLY A 3 -6.07 0.17 -14.61
C GLY A 3 -7.19 1.00 -13.96
N TYR A 4 -8.19 0.34 -13.38
CA TYR A 4 -9.28 0.99 -12.65
C TYR A 4 -8.79 1.75 -11.42
N LEU A 5 -7.82 1.19 -10.68
CA LEU A 5 -7.22 1.88 -9.53
C LEU A 5 -6.52 3.17 -9.96
N LYS A 6 -5.72 3.15 -11.03
CA LYS A 6 -5.10 4.39 -11.53
C LYS A 6 -6.12 5.40 -12.04
N LEU A 7 -7.21 4.95 -12.69
CA LEU A 7 -8.30 5.83 -13.12
C LEU A 7 -9.02 6.47 -11.94
N ALA A 8 -9.37 5.67 -10.92
CA ALA A 8 -10.00 6.12 -9.70
C ALA A 8 -9.10 7.14 -8.97
N PHE A 9 -7.81 6.83 -8.82
CA PHE A 9 -6.88 7.75 -8.14
C PHE A 9 -6.67 9.05 -8.91
N ARG A 10 -6.61 9.00 -10.25
CA ARG A 10 -6.62 10.21 -11.08
C ARG A 10 -7.86 11.07 -10.80
N GLN A 11 -9.05 10.45 -10.72
CA GLN A 11 -10.28 11.16 -10.37
C GLN A 11 -10.22 11.76 -8.96
N MET A 12 -9.67 11.05 -7.98
CA MET A 12 -9.50 11.54 -6.60
C MET A 12 -8.56 12.75 -6.57
N ILE A 13 -7.40 12.70 -7.26
CA ILE A 13 -6.47 13.84 -7.40
C ILE A 13 -7.20 15.05 -8.01
N SER A 14 -7.97 14.85 -9.08
CA SER A 14 -8.69 15.93 -9.74
C SER A 14 -9.73 16.60 -8.84
N LYS A 15 -10.36 15.84 -7.93
CA LYS A 15 -11.38 16.32 -6.99
C LYS A 15 -10.82 16.94 -5.71
N GLN A 16 -9.51 16.89 -5.46
CA GLN A 16 -8.92 17.46 -4.25
C GLN A 16 -9.18 18.97 -4.14
N THR A 17 -9.71 19.38 -2.99
CA THR A 17 -10.09 20.77 -2.67
C THR A 17 -9.09 21.47 -1.75
N TRP A 18 -8.21 20.72 -1.07
CA TRP A 18 -7.20 21.28 -0.18
C TRP A 18 -5.94 21.77 -0.91
N ILE A 19 -5.77 21.37 -2.17
CA ILE A 19 -4.68 21.87 -3.01
C ILE A 19 -4.94 23.36 -3.29
N PRO A 20 -4.01 24.28 -2.97
CA PRO A 20 -4.23 25.71 -3.12
C PRO A 20 -4.55 26.12 -4.57
N VAL A 21 -5.49 27.04 -4.73
CA VAL A 21 -6.01 27.48 -6.04
C VAL A 21 -4.89 28.05 -6.92
N GLU A 22 -3.92 28.76 -6.35
CA GLU A 22 -2.86 29.44 -7.10
C GLU A 22 -1.89 28.48 -7.79
N SER A 23 -1.77 27.25 -7.29
CA SER A 23 -0.89 26.21 -7.84
C SER A 23 -1.62 24.94 -8.25
N MET A 24 -2.97 24.96 -8.24
CA MET A 24 -3.79 23.76 -8.38
C MET A 24 -3.53 23.00 -9.68
N ASP A 25 -3.59 23.67 -10.83
CA ASP A 25 -3.41 23.02 -12.12
C ASP A 25 -1.99 22.46 -12.27
N GLN A 26 -0.98 23.24 -11.89
CA GLN A 26 0.41 22.82 -11.92
C GLN A 26 0.63 21.57 -11.06
N VAL A 27 0.12 21.57 -9.83
CA VAL A 27 0.27 20.47 -8.88
C VAL A 27 -0.49 19.24 -9.37
N LYS A 28 -1.78 19.38 -9.72
CA LYS A 28 -2.60 18.25 -10.17
C LYS A 28 -2.03 17.62 -11.44
N ASN A 29 -1.58 18.41 -12.41
CA ASN A 29 -0.94 17.89 -13.61
C ASN A 29 0.34 17.11 -13.27
N LYS A 30 1.19 17.64 -12.39
CA LYS A 30 2.42 16.96 -11.97
C LYS A 30 2.12 15.63 -11.24
N LEU A 31 1.13 15.60 -10.35
CA LEU A 31 0.69 14.38 -9.66
C LEU A 31 0.15 13.35 -10.67
N ILE A 32 -0.69 13.78 -11.61
CA ILE A 32 -1.28 12.90 -12.63
C ILE A 32 -0.19 12.37 -13.59
N GLU A 33 0.77 13.19 -14.00
CA GLU A 33 1.90 12.74 -14.79
C GLU A 33 2.70 11.65 -14.07
N LYS A 34 2.97 11.82 -12.77
CA LYS A 34 3.63 10.79 -11.97
C LYS A 34 2.84 9.48 -11.94
N LEU A 35 1.54 9.56 -11.72
CA LEU A 35 0.64 8.38 -11.71
C LEU A 35 0.64 7.63 -13.05
N ILE A 36 0.64 8.37 -14.17
CA ILE A 36 0.68 7.79 -15.52
C ILE A 36 2.01 7.05 -15.76
N HIS A 37 3.13 7.61 -15.31
CA HIS A 37 4.46 7.01 -15.48
C HIS A 37 4.78 5.91 -14.47
N MET A 38 3.92 5.71 -13.47
CA MET A 38 4.12 4.68 -12.45
C MET A 38 4.13 3.28 -13.08
N LYS A 39 5.20 2.52 -12.87
CA LYS A 39 5.37 1.17 -13.41
C LYS A 39 4.83 0.11 -12.44
N THR A 40 4.62 -1.11 -12.94
CA THR A 40 4.14 -2.23 -12.11
C THR A 40 4.84 -3.53 -12.52
N THR A 41 5.36 -4.28 -11.55
CA THR A 41 5.72 -5.71 -11.68
C THR A 41 4.75 -6.52 -10.84
N ILE A 42 4.18 -7.59 -11.41
CA ILE A 42 3.20 -8.45 -10.74
C ILE A 42 3.71 -9.89 -10.78
N GLY A 43 3.75 -10.55 -9.62
CA GLY A 43 4.22 -11.92 -9.46
C GLY A 43 5.73 -11.97 -9.33
N PHE A 44 6.41 -12.22 -10.44
CA PHE A 44 7.86 -12.35 -10.50
C PHE A 44 8.40 -11.82 -11.84
N SER A 45 9.69 -11.52 -11.86
CA SER A 45 10.37 -11.10 -13.09
C SER A 45 10.56 -12.29 -14.04
N GLU A 46 10.38 -12.09 -15.34
CA GLU A 46 10.60 -13.15 -16.34
C GLU A 46 12.00 -13.77 -16.25
N PHE A 47 13.00 -13.02 -15.78
CA PHE A 47 14.37 -13.50 -15.60
C PHE A 47 14.50 -14.73 -14.71
N ILE A 48 13.64 -14.89 -13.69
CA ILE A 48 13.72 -16.07 -12.80
C ILE A 48 13.21 -17.35 -13.45
N SER A 49 12.54 -17.25 -14.60
CA SER A 49 12.11 -18.41 -15.40
C SER A 49 13.22 -18.91 -16.35
N ASP A 50 14.31 -18.15 -16.50
CA ASP A 50 15.47 -18.53 -17.29
C ASP A 50 16.52 -19.19 -16.39
N ALA A 51 16.68 -20.51 -16.52
CA ALA A 51 17.66 -21.28 -15.75
C ALA A 51 19.10 -20.79 -15.95
N THR A 52 19.45 -20.33 -17.16
CA THR A 52 20.80 -19.81 -17.44
C THR A 52 21.05 -18.50 -16.71
N PHE A 53 20.04 -17.64 -16.64
CA PHE A 53 20.12 -16.42 -15.85
C PHE A 53 20.27 -16.74 -14.35
N VAL A 54 19.47 -17.67 -13.82
CA VAL A 54 19.52 -18.07 -12.41
C VAL A 54 20.89 -18.68 -12.06
N ASP A 55 21.42 -19.57 -12.89
CA ASP A 55 22.74 -20.17 -12.68
C ASP A 55 23.85 -19.11 -12.72
N ALA A 56 23.77 -18.14 -13.63
CA ALA A 56 24.70 -17.01 -13.68
C ALA A 56 24.57 -16.11 -12.45
N LEU A 57 23.34 -15.89 -11.96
CA LEU A 57 23.07 -15.11 -10.77
C LEU A 57 23.71 -15.72 -9.52
N TYR A 58 23.80 -17.04 -9.40
CA TYR A 58 24.40 -17.73 -8.23
C TYR A 58 25.81 -18.27 -8.49
N TYR A 59 26.42 -17.92 -9.61
CA TYR A 59 27.74 -18.41 -9.99
C TYR A 59 28.79 -18.08 -8.91
N GLY A 60 29.55 -19.10 -8.50
CA GLY A 60 30.58 -18.99 -7.46
C GLY A 60 30.08 -19.10 -6.02
N LEU A 61 28.77 -19.25 -5.78
CA LEU A 61 28.23 -19.56 -4.45
C LEU A 61 28.23 -21.08 -4.20
N GLU A 62 29.31 -21.59 -3.63
CA GLU A 62 29.43 -23.00 -3.28
C GLU A 62 29.06 -23.26 -1.82
N LEU A 63 27.94 -23.93 -1.57
CA LEU A 63 27.50 -24.29 -0.22
C LEU A 63 27.96 -25.71 0.16
N SER A 64 28.14 -25.94 1.45
CA SER A 64 28.50 -27.25 2.02
C SER A 64 27.31 -27.87 2.75
N GLU A 65 26.98 -29.12 2.44
CA GLU A 65 25.94 -29.86 3.17
C GLU A 65 26.28 -30.10 4.66
N ARG A 66 27.55 -29.96 5.04
CA ARG A 66 28.04 -30.32 6.38
C ARG A 66 28.22 -29.15 7.34
N SER A 67 28.11 -27.91 6.87
CA SER A 67 28.38 -26.74 7.71
C SER A 67 27.41 -25.59 7.44
N PHE A 68 26.39 -25.52 8.29
CA PHE A 68 25.43 -24.42 8.27
C PHE A 68 26.10 -23.05 8.51
N THR A 69 26.93 -22.93 9.54
CA THR A 69 27.58 -21.66 9.89
C THR A 69 28.48 -21.14 8.76
N LEU A 70 29.24 -22.02 8.09
CA LEU A 70 30.08 -21.63 6.96
C LEU A 70 29.22 -21.17 5.77
N ASN A 71 28.10 -21.84 5.51
CA ASN A 71 27.18 -21.42 4.46
C ASN A 71 26.62 -20.02 4.71
N ILE A 72 26.24 -19.69 5.95
CA ILE A 72 25.78 -18.35 6.29
C ILE A 72 26.86 -17.31 5.99
N LEU A 73 28.12 -17.56 6.36
CA LEU A 73 29.22 -16.64 6.06
C LEU A 73 29.46 -16.48 4.55
N LYS A 74 29.40 -17.59 3.78
CA LYS A 74 29.52 -17.56 2.32
C LYS A 74 28.39 -16.78 1.66
N ILE A 75 27.14 -16.99 2.08
CA ILE A 75 25.97 -16.25 1.59
C ILE A 75 26.11 -14.76 1.91
N LYS A 76 26.52 -14.39 3.13
CA LYS A 76 26.72 -12.98 3.50
C LYS A 76 27.82 -12.31 2.69
N LYS A 77 28.94 -13.01 2.46
CA LYS A 77 30.02 -12.51 1.58
C LYS A 77 29.53 -12.32 0.14
N PHE A 78 28.77 -13.28 -0.38
CA PHE A 78 28.17 -13.24 -1.71
C PHE A 78 27.20 -12.06 -1.84
N GLN A 79 26.25 -11.91 -0.92
CA GLN A 79 25.31 -10.78 -0.90
C GLN A 79 26.03 -9.43 -0.91
N LEU A 80 27.07 -9.27 -0.07
CA LEU A 80 27.87 -8.04 -0.04
C LEU A 80 28.56 -7.75 -1.38
N ALA A 81 29.14 -8.77 -2.02
CA ALA A 81 29.77 -8.60 -3.33
C ALA A 81 28.76 -8.16 -4.40
N TYR A 82 27.56 -8.75 -4.44
CA TYR A 82 26.48 -8.35 -5.35
C TYR A 82 26.00 -6.93 -5.08
N THR A 83 25.79 -6.54 -3.81
CA THR A 83 25.44 -5.17 -3.46
C THR A 83 26.48 -4.18 -3.97
N LEU A 84 27.78 -4.46 -3.77
CA LEU A 84 28.87 -3.60 -4.25
C LEU A 84 28.92 -3.51 -5.78
N MET A 85 28.68 -4.61 -6.51
CA MET A 85 28.62 -4.60 -7.98
C MET A 85 27.41 -3.80 -8.49
N SER A 86 26.26 -3.91 -7.82
CA SER A 86 25.05 -3.16 -8.18
C SER A 86 25.18 -1.64 -8.01
N MET A 87 26.19 -1.16 -7.28
CA MET A 87 26.51 0.27 -7.23
C MET A 87 27.10 0.82 -8.55
N SER A 88 27.51 -0.06 -9.47
CA SER A 88 28.15 0.29 -10.75
C SER A 88 27.30 -0.01 -12.00
N GLU A 89 26.17 -0.72 -11.88
CA GLU A 89 25.26 -1.08 -12.98
C GLU A 89 23.75 -1.03 -12.62
N ILE A 90 22.92 -1.08 -13.67
CA ILE A 90 21.51 -0.65 -13.88
C ILE A 90 20.44 -1.26 -12.94
N ASP A 91 19.40 -0.45 -12.69
CA ASP A 91 18.10 -0.69 -12.01
C ASP A 91 17.55 -2.14 -11.94
N SER A 92 17.80 -2.97 -12.95
CA SER A 92 17.26 -4.33 -13.06
C SER A 92 17.86 -5.34 -12.07
N VAL A 93 19.12 -5.17 -11.66
CA VAL A 93 19.76 -6.05 -10.67
C VAL A 93 19.29 -5.73 -9.25
N VAL A 94 19.03 -4.45 -8.97
CA VAL A 94 18.46 -3.99 -7.70
C VAL A 94 17.06 -4.59 -7.48
N GLU A 95 16.23 -4.62 -8.53
CA GLU A 95 14.89 -5.20 -8.48
C GLU A 95 14.89 -6.68 -8.06
N LEU A 96 15.85 -7.46 -8.55
CA LEU A 96 15.96 -8.90 -8.25
C LEU A 96 16.51 -9.18 -6.84
N LEU A 97 17.36 -8.31 -6.31
CA LEU A 97 18.01 -8.50 -5.01
C LEU A 97 17.11 -8.13 -3.82
N HIS A 98 16.10 -7.28 -4.04
CA HIS A 98 15.29 -6.70 -2.96
C HIS A 98 13.85 -7.20 -2.94
N PHE A 99 13.49 -8.14 -3.81
CA PHE A 99 12.10 -8.58 -3.97
C PHE A 99 11.91 -10.03 -3.55
N ASP A 100 11.21 -10.23 -2.43
CA ASP A 100 10.78 -11.55 -1.99
C ASP A 100 9.56 -12.02 -2.81
N ILE A 101 9.81 -12.88 -3.79
CA ILE A 101 8.79 -13.39 -4.71
C ILE A 101 7.69 -14.17 -3.98
N VAL A 102 8.05 -14.90 -2.92
CA VAL A 102 7.10 -15.70 -2.12
C VAL A 102 6.54 -14.90 -0.95
N GLY A 103 7.01 -13.66 -0.77
CA GLY A 103 6.50 -12.72 0.22
C GLY A 103 5.03 -12.39 0.00
N VAL A 104 4.42 -11.81 1.03
CA VAL A 104 3.02 -11.41 1.04
C VAL A 104 2.95 -9.91 1.38
N GLY A 105 2.17 -9.16 0.61
CA GLY A 105 2.08 -7.69 0.68
C GLY A 105 2.29 -7.01 -0.69
N GLY A 106 2.86 -5.81 -0.65
CA GLY A 106 3.24 -5.04 -1.82
C GLY A 106 4.41 -4.12 -1.49
N TYR A 107 5.03 -3.56 -2.52
CA TYR A 107 6.08 -2.57 -2.36
C TYR A 107 5.95 -1.49 -3.41
N TYR A 108 6.14 -0.24 -2.99
CA TYR A 108 6.43 0.87 -3.88
C TYR A 108 7.90 1.25 -3.76
N ILE A 109 8.60 1.28 -4.89
CA ILE A 109 10.01 1.69 -4.98
C ILE A 109 10.04 3.13 -5.51
N PRO A 110 10.34 4.14 -4.66
CA PRO A 110 10.26 5.54 -5.06
C PRO A 110 11.24 5.92 -6.17
N SER A 111 12.45 5.39 -6.13
CA SER A 111 13.51 5.65 -7.12
C SER A 111 13.20 5.15 -8.52
N MET A 112 12.26 4.21 -8.65
CA MET A 112 11.82 3.65 -9.93
C MET A 112 10.41 4.10 -10.33
N ASN A 113 9.72 4.83 -9.45
CA ASN A 113 8.28 5.10 -9.54
C ASN A 113 7.51 3.82 -9.89
N LYS A 114 7.72 2.74 -9.11
CA LYS A 114 7.31 1.39 -9.49
C LYS A 114 6.67 0.64 -8.33
N ILE A 115 5.55 0.00 -8.59
CA ILE A 115 4.90 -0.94 -7.67
C ILE A 115 5.38 -2.35 -8.00
N MET A 116 5.62 -3.15 -6.98
CA MET A 116 5.94 -4.56 -7.09
C MET A 116 5.04 -5.38 -6.18
N ILE A 117 4.39 -6.39 -6.74
CA ILE A 117 3.48 -7.28 -6.01
C ILE A 117 4.01 -8.70 -6.10
N PRO A 118 4.47 -9.28 -4.98
CA PRO A 118 4.94 -10.65 -4.94
C PRO A 118 3.91 -11.66 -5.43
N TYR A 119 4.38 -12.81 -5.90
CA TYR A 119 3.52 -13.92 -6.27
C TYR A 119 2.72 -14.45 -5.07
N GLY A 120 3.30 -14.41 -3.85
CA GLY A 120 2.59 -14.81 -2.63
C GLY A 120 1.30 -14.01 -2.38
N SER A 121 1.25 -12.74 -2.77
CA SER A 121 0.04 -11.89 -2.69
C SER A 121 -1.02 -12.21 -3.74
N LEU A 122 -0.69 -13.01 -4.76
CA LEU A 122 -1.62 -13.44 -5.81
C LEU A 122 -2.29 -14.77 -5.49
N LEU A 123 -2.19 -15.22 -4.23
CA LEU A 123 -2.75 -16.47 -3.75
C LEU A 123 -3.89 -16.21 -2.76
N SER A 124 -4.72 -17.23 -2.55
CA SER A 124 -5.75 -17.22 -1.52
C SER A 124 -5.11 -17.05 -0.13
N PRO A 125 -5.70 -16.24 0.78
CA PRO A 125 -7.01 -15.59 0.67
C PRO A 125 -7.01 -14.18 0.04
N ILE A 126 -5.85 -13.64 -0.36
CA ILE A 126 -5.75 -12.27 -0.89
C ILE A 126 -6.36 -12.15 -2.28
N PHE A 127 -6.07 -13.11 -3.15
CA PHE A 127 -6.62 -13.16 -4.49
C PHE A 127 -7.00 -14.58 -4.89
N HIS A 128 -8.14 -14.70 -5.55
CA HIS A 128 -8.50 -15.93 -6.24
C HIS A 128 -9.35 -15.61 -7.46
N LYS A 129 -9.04 -16.25 -8.60
CA LYS A 129 -9.76 -16.01 -9.86
C LYS A 129 -11.26 -16.31 -9.78
N ASP A 130 -11.66 -17.21 -8.88
CA ASP A 130 -13.06 -17.64 -8.72
C ASP A 130 -13.76 -16.88 -7.56
N TYR A 131 -13.09 -15.93 -6.90
CA TYR A 131 -13.77 -15.06 -5.94
C TYR A 131 -14.60 -14.00 -6.66
N PRO A 132 -15.75 -13.60 -6.09
CA PRO A 132 -16.46 -12.40 -6.50
C PRO A 132 -15.50 -11.20 -6.58
N MET A 133 -15.66 -10.34 -7.58
CA MET A 133 -14.68 -9.28 -7.82
C MET A 133 -14.63 -8.27 -6.69
N TYR A 134 -15.75 -8.02 -5.98
CA TYR A 134 -15.74 -7.16 -4.80
C TYR A 134 -14.78 -7.68 -3.72
N LEU A 135 -14.58 -8.99 -3.56
CA LEU A 135 -13.59 -9.53 -2.62
C LEU A 135 -12.16 -9.33 -3.15
N ASN A 136 -11.93 -9.58 -4.43
CA ASN A 136 -10.61 -9.36 -5.04
C ASN A 136 -10.21 -7.87 -5.00
N PHE A 137 -11.14 -6.94 -5.20
CA PHE A 137 -10.89 -5.50 -5.03
C PHE A 137 -10.73 -5.12 -3.55
N ALA A 138 -11.51 -5.70 -2.64
CA ALA A 138 -11.35 -5.45 -1.20
C ALA A 138 -9.97 -5.92 -0.69
N ASN A 139 -9.48 -7.07 -1.14
CA ASN A 139 -8.22 -7.66 -0.66
C ASN A 139 -7.02 -7.18 -1.49
N LEU A 140 -6.78 -7.78 -2.66
CA LEU A 140 -5.65 -7.40 -3.52
C LEU A 140 -5.77 -5.94 -3.97
N GLY A 141 -6.98 -5.48 -4.31
CA GLY A 141 -7.19 -4.09 -4.75
C GLY A 141 -6.82 -3.07 -3.67
N PHE A 142 -7.05 -3.36 -2.38
CA PHE A 142 -6.57 -2.53 -1.29
C PHE A 142 -5.04 -2.46 -1.25
N ILE A 143 -4.34 -3.60 -1.35
CA ILE A 143 -2.86 -3.63 -1.37
C ILE A 143 -2.34 -2.80 -2.55
N LEU A 144 -2.89 -3.00 -3.75
CA LEU A 144 -2.51 -2.22 -4.93
C LEU A 144 -2.78 -0.72 -4.76
N ALA A 145 -3.93 -0.37 -4.16
CA ALA A 145 -4.30 1.02 -3.87
C ALA A 145 -3.32 1.67 -2.89
N HIS A 146 -2.96 0.94 -1.84
CA HIS A 146 -1.96 1.34 -0.84
C HIS A 146 -0.61 1.65 -1.51
N GLU A 147 -0.11 0.74 -2.36
CA GLU A 147 1.16 0.94 -3.08
C GLU A 147 1.12 2.09 -4.11
N ILE A 148 -0.04 2.35 -4.73
CA ILE A 148 -0.21 3.55 -5.57
C ILE A 148 -0.01 4.81 -4.73
N VAL A 149 -0.62 4.86 -3.55
CA VAL A 149 -0.61 6.04 -2.68
C VAL A 149 0.78 6.31 -2.10
N HIS A 150 1.62 5.29 -1.92
CA HIS A 150 3.04 5.51 -1.55
C HIS A 150 3.79 6.41 -2.53
N GLY A 151 3.39 6.47 -3.80
CA GLY A 151 3.91 7.47 -4.74
C GLY A 151 3.59 8.92 -4.37
N PHE A 152 2.70 9.14 -3.40
CA PHE A 152 2.08 10.41 -3.06
C PHE A 152 1.95 10.63 -1.54
N ASP A 153 2.53 9.77 -0.70
CA ASP A 153 2.64 9.99 0.74
C ASP A 153 3.68 11.09 1.07
N ASN A 154 3.97 11.30 2.35
CA ASN A 154 4.91 12.33 2.80
C ASN A 154 6.35 12.17 2.26
N SER A 155 6.77 10.95 1.92
CA SER A 155 8.07 10.66 1.29
C SER A 155 7.94 10.59 -0.22
N GLY A 156 6.89 9.96 -0.73
CA GLY A 156 6.59 9.75 -2.14
C GLY A 156 6.56 11.05 -2.92
N ILE A 157 5.92 12.10 -2.40
CA ILE A 157 5.87 13.40 -3.09
C ILE A 157 7.25 14.01 -3.36
N LEU A 158 8.30 13.60 -2.65
CA LEU A 158 9.67 14.12 -2.86
C LEU A 158 10.31 13.61 -4.16
N TYR A 159 9.73 12.57 -4.76
CA TYR A 159 10.18 11.93 -5.99
C TYR A 159 9.34 12.40 -7.19
N ASP A 160 9.99 12.70 -8.31
CA ASP A 160 9.31 13.00 -9.57
C ASP A 160 8.76 11.73 -10.28
N LYS A 161 8.24 11.90 -11.50
CA LYS A 161 7.69 10.81 -12.32
C LYS A 161 8.73 9.78 -12.78
N HIS A 162 10.01 10.13 -12.71
CA HIS A 162 11.15 9.28 -13.06
C HIS A 162 11.83 8.67 -11.85
N GLY A 163 11.39 9.01 -10.63
CA GLY A 163 11.99 8.54 -9.38
C GLY A 163 13.21 9.36 -8.94
N ASN A 164 13.41 10.56 -9.48
CA ASN A 164 14.45 11.46 -8.98
C ASN A 164 13.98 12.19 -7.72
N VAL A 165 14.82 12.20 -6.68
CA VAL A 165 14.63 13.01 -5.48
C VAL A 165 14.81 14.49 -5.81
N GLY A 166 14.04 15.35 -5.14
CA GLY A 166 14.16 16.80 -5.26
C GLY A 166 13.04 17.41 -6.10
N SER A 167 11.87 16.74 -6.15
CA SER A 167 10.67 17.33 -6.74
C SER A 167 10.39 18.69 -6.13
N SER A 168 10.62 19.75 -6.91
CA SER A 168 10.25 21.11 -6.50
C SER A 168 8.73 21.24 -6.52
N TRP A 169 8.16 21.54 -5.37
CA TRP A 169 6.74 21.86 -5.20
C TRP A 169 6.58 23.32 -4.81
N PRO A 170 5.51 24.00 -5.26
CA PRO A 170 5.15 25.32 -4.76
C PRO A 170 5.04 25.34 -3.22
N LYS A 171 5.54 26.41 -2.57
CA LYS A 171 5.55 26.53 -1.11
C LYS A 171 4.16 26.42 -0.49
N ASN A 172 3.15 27.02 -1.13
CA ASN A 172 1.76 26.96 -0.68
C ASN A 172 1.23 25.51 -0.66
N PHE A 173 1.58 24.70 -1.67
CA PHE A 173 1.22 23.28 -1.70
C PHE A 173 1.91 22.49 -0.58
N GLN A 174 3.21 22.70 -0.35
CA GLN A 174 3.93 22.02 0.73
C GLN A 174 3.29 22.30 2.10
N MET A 175 2.95 23.57 2.36
CA MET A 175 2.25 23.94 3.60
C MET A 175 0.87 23.28 3.71
N ALA A 176 0.08 23.30 2.64
CA ALA A 176 -1.24 22.67 2.63
C ALA A 176 -1.17 21.14 2.81
N PHE A 177 -0.21 20.48 2.15
CA PHE A 177 0.04 19.05 2.31
C PHE A 177 0.39 18.70 3.76
N THR A 178 1.34 19.42 4.36
CA THR A 178 1.74 19.21 5.76
C THR A 178 0.57 19.43 6.72
N ASN A 179 -0.26 20.46 6.47
CA ASN A 179 -1.44 20.74 7.28
C ASN A 179 -2.51 19.63 7.20
N GLN A 180 -2.62 18.93 6.08
CA GLN A 180 -3.51 17.77 5.97
C GLN A 180 -2.90 16.52 6.61
N ALA A 181 -1.59 16.30 6.39
CA ALA A 181 -0.86 15.18 6.95
C ALA A 181 -0.84 15.17 8.48
N ILE A 182 -0.70 16.35 9.12
CA ILE A 182 -0.65 16.46 10.60
C ILE A 182 -1.93 15.94 11.28
N CYS A 183 -3.07 15.94 10.58
CA CYS A 183 -4.30 15.37 11.12
C CYS A 183 -4.12 13.89 11.47
N PHE A 184 -3.46 13.12 10.59
CA PHE A 184 -3.20 11.70 10.82
C PHE A 184 -2.25 11.48 12.00
N VAL A 185 -1.20 12.30 12.13
CA VAL A 185 -0.30 12.27 13.29
C VAL A 185 -1.12 12.42 14.59
N GLU A 186 -1.90 13.50 14.70
CA GLU A 186 -2.71 13.79 15.89
C GLU A 186 -3.81 12.74 16.17
N GLN A 187 -4.29 12.05 15.13
CA GLN A 187 -5.27 10.99 15.27
C GLN A 187 -4.61 9.73 15.85
N TYR A 188 -3.52 9.27 15.23
CA TYR A 188 -2.90 7.99 15.57
C TYR A 188 -2.15 8.06 16.90
N GLU A 189 -1.61 9.21 17.30
CA GLU A 189 -1.04 9.43 18.64
C GLU A 189 -2.03 9.16 19.80
N LYS A 190 -3.34 9.15 19.52
CA LYS A 190 -4.38 8.84 20.52
C LYS A 190 -4.65 7.34 20.65
N PHE A 191 -4.09 6.51 19.78
CA PHE A 191 -4.30 5.07 19.81
C PHE A 191 -3.33 4.39 20.77
N ARG A 192 -3.87 3.88 21.87
CA ARG A 192 -3.14 3.08 22.86
C ARG A 192 -2.90 1.66 22.33
N ILE A 193 -1.69 1.16 22.52
CA ILE A 193 -1.26 -0.22 22.29
C ILE A 193 -1.39 -0.99 23.62
N PRO A 194 -2.47 -1.76 23.86
CA PRO A 194 -2.86 -2.17 25.22
C PRO A 194 -1.85 -3.08 25.93
N LEU A 195 -1.12 -3.93 25.19
CA LEU A 195 -0.23 -4.94 25.76
C LEU A 195 1.09 -4.38 26.32
N ILE A 196 1.43 -3.14 25.96
CA ILE A 196 2.69 -2.49 26.35
C ILE A 196 2.49 -1.08 26.93
N ASP A 197 1.23 -0.65 27.07
CA ASP A 197 0.84 0.63 27.67
C ASP A 197 1.56 1.86 27.06
N THR A 198 1.73 1.84 25.74
CA THR A 198 2.23 2.99 24.96
C THR A 198 1.19 3.43 23.95
N PHE A 199 1.46 4.53 23.26
CA PHE A 199 0.66 5.01 22.14
C PHE A 199 1.41 4.79 20.82
N VAL A 200 0.66 4.73 19.72
CA VAL A 200 1.25 4.73 18.37
C VAL A 200 2.00 6.04 18.15
N ASP A 201 3.19 5.96 17.59
CA ASP A 201 3.92 7.14 17.14
C ASP A 201 3.34 7.58 15.79
N GLY A 202 2.55 8.66 15.81
CA GLY A 202 1.86 9.16 14.62
C GLY A 202 2.79 9.73 13.55
N TYR A 203 4.00 10.17 13.92
CA TYR A 203 5.01 10.63 12.97
C TYR A 203 5.72 9.45 12.29
N LEU A 204 6.12 8.45 13.09
CA LEU A 204 6.73 7.22 12.59
C LEU A 204 5.81 6.52 11.58
N THR A 205 4.50 6.48 11.88
CA THR A 205 3.51 5.74 11.09
C THR A 205 2.83 6.55 9.99
N LEU A 206 3.22 7.82 9.81
CA LEU A 206 2.49 8.78 8.97
C LEU A 206 2.31 8.31 7.52
N GLY A 207 3.37 7.80 6.89
CA GLY A 207 3.33 7.37 5.49
C GLY A 207 2.33 6.25 5.27
N GLU A 208 2.45 5.18 6.06
CA GLU A 208 1.56 4.03 6.06
C GLU A 208 0.11 4.42 6.35
N ASN A 209 -0.10 5.29 7.35
CA ASN A 209 -1.44 5.76 7.70
C ASN A 209 -2.07 6.57 6.56
N ILE A 210 -1.31 7.42 5.87
CA ILE A 210 -1.79 8.13 4.66
C ILE A 210 -2.21 7.13 3.58
N CYS A 211 -1.37 6.13 3.33
CA CYS A 211 -1.63 5.11 2.31
C CYS A 211 -2.88 4.30 2.62
N ASP A 212 -3.03 3.78 3.83
CA ASP A 212 -4.20 3.02 4.27
C ASP A 212 -5.50 3.82 4.14
N ASN A 213 -5.49 5.08 4.58
CA ASN A 213 -6.68 5.94 4.58
C ASN A 213 -7.13 6.31 3.18
N ALA A 214 -6.20 6.42 2.24
CA ALA A 214 -6.51 6.65 0.84
C ALA A 214 -6.91 5.35 0.11
N ALA A 215 -6.32 4.21 0.49
CA ALA A 215 -6.48 2.94 -0.21
C ALA A 215 -7.92 2.43 -0.20
N VAL A 216 -8.64 2.53 0.93
CA VAL A 216 -10.02 2.04 1.06
C VAL A 216 -10.99 2.76 0.11
N PRO A 217 -11.15 4.09 0.16
CA PRO A 217 -12.04 4.80 -0.75
C PRO A 217 -11.55 4.69 -2.21
N LEU A 218 -10.23 4.62 -2.44
CA LEU A 218 -9.67 4.39 -3.76
C LEU A 218 -10.09 3.04 -4.35
N THR A 219 -9.92 1.95 -3.59
CA THR A 219 -10.27 0.61 -4.08
C THR A 219 -11.78 0.44 -4.25
N LEU A 220 -12.58 1.05 -3.37
CA LEU A 220 -14.04 1.05 -3.51
C LEU A 220 -14.48 1.77 -4.79
N LEU A 221 -13.95 2.98 -5.04
CA LEU A 221 -14.24 3.72 -6.27
C LEU A 221 -13.80 2.94 -7.52
N ALA A 222 -12.63 2.30 -7.47
CA ALA A 222 -12.15 1.48 -8.58
C ALA A 222 -13.04 0.26 -8.84
N TYR A 223 -13.55 -0.38 -7.78
CA TYR A 223 -14.53 -1.45 -7.90
C TYR A 223 -15.84 -0.95 -8.50
N GLU A 224 -16.37 0.18 -8.05
CA GLU A 224 -17.60 0.77 -8.59
C GLU A 224 -17.46 1.11 -10.09
N MET A 225 -16.31 1.66 -10.49
CA MET A 225 -16.00 1.93 -11.89
C MET A 225 -15.95 0.63 -12.71
N TRP A 226 -15.30 -0.41 -12.18
CA TRP A 226 -15.25 -1.72 -12.85
C TRP A 226 -16.65 -2.34 -12.97
N ALA A 227 -17.41 -2.36 -11.88
CA ALA A 227 -18.75 -2.96 -11.83
C ALA A 227 -19.70 -2.25 -12.81
N LYS A 228 -19.60 -0.92 -12.93
CA LYS A 228 -20.37 -0.13 -13.89
C LYS A 228 -20.06 -0.52 -15.35
N ASP A 229 -18.80 -0.79 -15.68
CA ASP A 229 -18.40 -1.15 -17.04
C ASP A 229 -18.76 -2.61 -17.40
N HIS A 230 -19.08 -3.45 -16.40
CA HIS A 230 -19.34 -4.88 -16.57
C HIS A 230 -20.75 -5.29 -16.13
N THR A 231 -21.69 -4.34 -15.97
CA THR A 231 -23.06 -4.62 -15.48
C THR A 231 -23.83 -5.62 -16.33
N ASP A 232 -23.54 -5.67 -17.63
CA ASP A 232 -24.21 -6.56 -18.58
C ASP A 232 -23.56 -7.96 -18.65
N GLU A 233 -22.36 -8.12 -18.10
CA GLU A 233 -21.54 -9.34 -18.20
C GLU A 233 -21.47 -10.11 -16.88
N VAL A 234 -21.55 -9.42 -15.74
CA VAL A 234 -21.33 -10.01 -14.42
C VAL A 234 -22.37 -9.51 -13.42
N GLN A 235 -23.26 -10.40 -12.97
CA GLN A 235 -24.01 -10.19 -11.73
C GLN A 235 -23.20 -10.77 -10.57
N GLU A 236 -22.58 -9.90 -9.79
CA GLU A 236 -21.79 -10.30 -8.62
C GLU A 236 -22.67 -11.02 -7.57
N PRO A 237 -22.33 -12.25 -7.17
CA PRO A 237 -23.16 -13.02 -6.24
C PRO A 237 -22.99 -12.51 -4.81
N LEU A 238 -24.08 -12.51 -4.05
CA LEU A 238 -24.00 -12.40 -2.59
C LEU A 238 -23.32 -13.64 -2.01
N LEU A 239 -22.56 -13.46 -0.92
CA LEU A 239 -21.98 -14.60 -0.22
C LEU A 239 -23.08 -15.47 0.40
N PRO A 240 -23.13 -16.79 0.10
CA PRO A 240 -24.11 -17.69 0.70
C PRO A 240 -24.02 -17.66 2.23
N GLY A 241 -25.17 -17.54 2.91
CA GLY A 241 -25.24 -17.52 4.37
C GLY A 241 -24.83 -16.19 5.02
N SER A 242 -24.50 -15.16 4.23
CA SER A 242 -24.27 -13.81 4.74
C SER A 242 -25.55 -12.96 4.64
N ASN A 243 -25.85 -12.19 5.69
CA ASN A 243 -26.91 -11.18 5.68
C ASN A 243 -26.38 -9.77 5.31
N PHE A 244 -25.09 -9.66 4.95
CA PHE A 244 -24.46 -8.39 4.60
C PHE A 244 -24.63 -8.07 3.12
N THR A 245 -24.77 -6.80 2.80
CA THR A 245 -24.74 -6.29 1.43
C THR A 245 -23.32 -6.36 0.84
N ILE A 246 -23.17 -6.27 -0.48
CA ILE A 246 -21.85 -6.25 -1.12
C ILE A 246 -20.95 -5.12 -0.56
N PRO A 247 -21.41 -3.86 -0.41
CA PRO A 247 -20.59 -2.83 0.22
C PRO A 247 -20.19 -3.16 1.66
N GLN A 248 -21.07 -3.76 2.45
CA GLN A 248 -20.72 -4.19 3.81
C GLN A 248 -19.66 -5.29 3.80
N ILE A 249 -19.79 -6.29 2.92
CA ILE A 249 -18.80 -7.37 2.75
C ILE A 249 -17.46 -6.81 2.29
N PHE A 250 -17.45 -5.79 1.42
CA PHE A 250 -16.24 -5.13 0.98
C PHE A 250 -15.40 -4.58 2.15
N TYR A 251 -16.03 -3.84 3.06
CA TYR A 251 -15.36 -3.35 4.28
C TYR A 251 -14.99 -4.46 5.25
N ILE A 252 -15.83 -5.49 5.39
CA ILE A 252 -15.52 -6.65 6.25
C ILE A 252 -14.28 -7.38 5.72
N ALA A 253 -14.18 -7.59 4.41
CA ALA A 253 -13.04 -8.25 3.77
C ALA A 253 -11.74 -7.45 3.97
N ILE A 254 -11.78 -6.12 3.80
CA ILE A 254 -10.65 -5.24 4.16
C ILE A 254 -10.28 -5.37 5.64
N GLY A 255 -11.26 -5.43 6.55
CA GLY A 255 -10.96 -5.63 7.97
C GLY A 255 -10.31 -6.99 8.27
N GLN A 256 -10.67 -8.04 7.52
CA GLN A 256 -10.22 -9.40 7.75
C GLN A 256 -8.75 -9.64 7.36
N ILE A 257 -8.22 -8.93 6.36
CA ILE A 257 -6.78 -9.05 6.01
C ILE A 257 -5.86 -8.58 7.15
N TRP A 258 -6.39 -7.79 8.08
CA TRP A 258 -5.67 -7.23 9.24
C TRP A 258 -5.97 -7.97 10.56
N CYS A 259 -6.66 -9.11 10.51
CA CYS A 259 -6.90 -9.93 11.69
C CYS A 259 -5.59 -10.48 12.25
N GLN A 260 -5.17 -9.98 13.41
CA GLN A 260 -3.96 -10.43 14.10
C GLN A 260 -4.19 -10.63 15.60
N ILE A 261 -3.54 -11.65 16.16
CA ILE A 261 -3.36 -11.82 17.60
C ILE A 261 -1.92 -11.44 17.95
N SER A 262 -1.75 -10.46 18.83
CA SER A 262 -0.43 -10.04 19.33
C SER A 262 -0.21 -10.49 20.77
N ASN A 263 1.04 -10.76 21.11
CA ASN A 263 1.52 -10.84 22.49
C ASN A 263 2.38 -9.59 22.81
N LYS A 264 2.85 -9.47 24.05
CA LYS A 264 3.65 -8.31 24.49
C LYS A 264 4.91 -8.10 23.62
N ALA A 265 5.63 -9.16 23.27
CA ALA A 265 6.85 -9.07 22.46
C ALA A 265 6.56 -8.59 21.03
N ILE A 266 5.51 -9.12 20.40
CA ILE A 266 5.04 -8.66 19.08
C ILE A 266 4.64 -7.18 19.16
N SER A 267 3.88 -6.78 20.17
CA SER A 267 3.52 -5.37 20.34
C SER A 267 4.71 -4.44 20.56
N GLN A 268 5.78 -4.90 21.22
CA GLN A 268 7.02 -4.11 21.36
C GLN A 268 7.71 -3.88 20.02
N ILE A 269 7.72 -4.89 19.14
CA ILE A 269 8.27 -4.78 17.78
C ILE A 269 7.39 -3.83 16.96
N GLN A 270 6.07 -4.02 16.97
CA GLN A 270 5.12 -3.18 16.22
C GLN A 270 5.15 -1.71 16.67
N ALA A 271 5.48 -1.41 17.92
CA ALA A 271 5.62 -0.03 18.39
C ALA A 271 6.83 0.72 17.80
N GLN A 272 7.76 0.01 17.15
CA GLN A 272 8.92 0.57 16.46
C GLN A 272 8.81 0.40 14.93
N ASP A 273 7.72 -0.19 14.46
CA ASP A 273 7.44 -0.38 13.04
C ASP A 273 6.89 0.92 12.43
N VAL A 274 7.17 1.13 11.15
CA VAL A 274 6.56 2.22 10.38
C VAL A 274 5.07 1.97 10.14
N HIS A 275 4.59 0.74 10.31
CA HIS A 275 3.18 0.41 10.27
C HIS A 275 2.53 0.54 11.65
N SER A 276 1.35 1.15 11.69
CA SER A 276 0.49 1.05 12.87
C SER A 276 0.13 -0.43 13.15
N PRO A 277 -0.07 -0.85 14.41
CA PRO A 277 -0.54 -2.21 14.70
C PRO A 277 -1.84 -2.55 13.96
N GLU A 278 -1.97 -3.77 13.43
CA GLU A 278 -3.02 -4.12 12.46
C GLU A 278 -4.46 -3.72 12.85
N PRO A 279 -4.94 -3.98 14.09
CA PRO A 279 -6.30 -3.56 14.47
C PRO A 279 -6.47 -2.03 14.48
N LEU A 280 -5.38 -1.29 14.71
CA LEU A 280 -5.37 0.17 14.70
C LEU A 280 -5.28 0.75 13.28
N ARG A 281 -4.70 0.02 12.32
CA ARG A 281 -4.80 0.36 10.88
C ARG A 281 -6.26 0.40 10.46
N VAL A 282 -7.00 -0.68 10.72
CA VAL A 282 -8.45 -0.75 10.43
C VAL A 282 -9.19 0.37 11.13
N LYS A 283 -8.99 0.51 12.45
CA LYS A 283 -9.71 1.52 13.23
C LYS A 283 -9.49 2.93 12.70
N GLY A 284 -8.25 3.32 12.41
CA GLY A 284 -7.90 4.65 11.94
C GLY A 284 -8.56 4.99 10.60
N VAL A 285 -8.50 4.05 9.65
CA VAL A 285 -9.12 4.22 8.33
C VAL A 285 -10.64 4.34 8.42
N ILE A 286 -11.28 3.43 9.15
CA ILE A 286 -12.73 3.42 9.27
C ILE A 286 -13.26 4.68 9.96
N GLN A 287 -12.53 5.20 10.95
CA GLN A 287 -12.89 6.47 11.59
C GLN A 287 -12.93 7.64 10.58
N ASN A 288 -12.06 7.62 9.58
CA ASN A 288 -11.92 8.69 8.60
C ASN A 288 -12.83 8.53 7.38
N ASP A 289 -13.30 7.32 7.09
CA ASP A 289 -14.13 7.05 5.91
C ASP A 289 -15.61 7.40 6.16
N PRO A 290 -16.18 8.41 5.48
CA PRO A 290 -17.61 8.72 5.59
C PRO A 290 -18.51 7.65 4.95
N ASN A 291 -18.03 6.92 3.92
CA ASN A 291 -18.81 5.88 3.25
C ASN A 291 -19.07 4.71 4.20
N PHE A 292 -18.08 4.32 5.01
CA PHE A 292 -18.29 3.30 6.05
C PHE A 292 -19.44 3.69 6.98
N GLY A 293 -19.41 4.93 7.49
CA GLY A 293 -20.44 5.43 8.41
C GLY A 293 -21.84 5.36 7.80
N HIS A 294 -21.97 5.62 6.50
CA HIS A 294 -23.22 5.49 5.75
C HIS A 294 -23.63 4.01 5.53
N ILE A 295 -22.69 3.16 5.09
CA ILE A 295 -22.96 1.75 4.73
C ILE A 295 -23.36 0.89 5.93
N PHE A 296 -22.86 1.23 7.12
CA PHE A 296 -23.17 0.54 8.37
C PHE A 296 -24.13 1.33 9.28
N ASP A 297 -24.74 2.41 8.76
CA ASP A 297 -25.68 3.27 9.50
C ASP A 297 -25.14 3.73 10.87
N CYS A 298 -23.85 4.04 10.94
CA CYS A 298 -23.19 4.48 12.17
C CYS A 298 -23.52 5.96 12.46
N PRO A 299 -24.17 6.29 13.59
CA PRO A 299 -24.45 7.69 13.94
C PRO A 299 -23.17 8.53 14.07
N ILE A 300 -23.24 9.80 13.66
CA ILE A 300 -22.13 10.76 13.81
C ILE A 300 -21.81 10.94 15.30
N GLY A 301 -20.52 10.94 15.64
CA GLY A 301 -20.01 11.04 17.00
C GLY A 301 -19.77 9.70 17.69
N THR A 302 -20.16 8.58 17.08
CA THR A 302 -19.81 7.24 17.58
C THR A 302 -18.32 6.95 17.38
N PRO A 303 -17.73 5.98 18.12
CA PRO A 303 -16.29 5.68 18.03
C PRO A 303 -15.79 5.36 16.62
N MET A 304 -16.64 4.78 15.75
CA MET A 304 -16.30 4.44 14.36
C MET A 304 -16.81 5.47 13.34
N ASN A 305 -17.53 6.51 13.77
CA ASN A 305 -17.94 7.63 12.92
C ASN A 305 -17.76 8.97 13.65
N PRO A 306 -16.52 9.36 14.00
CA PRO A 306 -16.25 10.62 14.70
C PRO A 306 -16.59 11.84 13.84
N THR A 307 -16.81 12.98 14.49
CA THR A 307 -17.09 14.26 13.83
C THR A 307 -15.89 14.83 13.07
N ARG A 308 -14.68 14.68 13.63
CA ARG A 308 -13.42 15.07 12.99
C ARG A 308 -12.86 13.85 12.26
N LYS A 309 -12.64 14.00 10.96
CA LYS A 309 -12.06 13.00 10.06
C LYS A 309 -10.85 13.59 9.36
N CYS A 310 -9.79 12.81 9.18
CA CYS A 310 -8.61 13.19 8.41
C CYS A 310 -8.76 12.74 6.96
N SER A 311 -8.41 13.59 6.01
CA SER A 311 -8.38 13.27 4.57
C SER A 311 -7.20 13.98 3.93
N LEU A 312 -6.49 13.26 3.05
CA LEU A 312 -5.47 13.81 2.16
C LEU A 312 -5.74 13.39 0.72
N TRP A 313 -5.95 12.10 0.46
CA TRP A 313 -6.20 11.58 -0.89
C TRP A 313 -7.58 10.93 -1.05
N SER A 314 -8.51 11.15 -0.12
CA SER A 314 -9.85 10.56 -0.06
C SER A 314 -10.96 11.58 -0.24
#